data_AF-A0A431LLD0-F1
#
_entry.id   AF-A0A431LLD0-F1
#
_cell.length_a   1.000
_cell.length_b   1.000
_cell.length_c   1.000
_cell.angle_alpha   90.00
_cell.angle_beta   90.00
_cell.angle_gamma   90.00
#
_symmetry.space_group_name_H-M   'P 1'
#
loop_
_entity.id
_entity.type
_entity.pdbx_description
1 polymer ?
#
loop_
_entity_poly.entity_id
_entity_poly.type
_entity_poly.pdbx_seq_one_letter_code
_entity_poly.pdbx_strand_id
1 'polypeptide(L)'
;MVETSEKSEKSSVKEVAHSAPNLTVSNTEMAAARTPTESRPNIVKDGKLEFSNIYGPQGVNPELATPLRSGKPGDQTQPTDGTKPVTDATGKPTDAPSSVSNDASVIKSRQDLLKLTDGMTADQKAEVDKDLKAIENRNPPLTADQVKGIYDSTARLLRNDGGQSPLSADERNQLAGSILHNASLRTGTDQGFHNTCNVTTIERRLNVTNPAEAARIVSEVGLTGQFQSSDGKVIKLDAASLHEDREASLQFGDKQTDGKRNYASQIFDQATVNDYWQHQNPPLFYSQVAPTSQSDTGERLKYANGQEVMGPDGKPMRQPALSVDAMADIGKRLGFSGNYIISNADVAGPDKTDGTAKVRSYQEFSDALTSGKPPAIIMVNANDQLFGGNGDKGGSGGWHVVTVGDYKAGPPPQVFMTNQWGSANNKWVNVSDLYNATLPTSAGRVDESGHQQKGGGDQGGQQGNGDQGGNRRGWSRNDGVMRDEDYKTWRQDVFDKSWKDMDENPLKKNPNLDPSVQIAPLQSMLDDAVSKNDSMQIGILKHKIEEIRANFGR
;
A
#
# COMPACT_ATOMS: atom_id res chain seq x y z
N MET A 1 -26.85 -73.25 19.57
CA MET A 1 -28.28 -72.87 19.54
C MET A 1 -28.61 -72.25 20.89
N VAL A 2 -29.46 -71.22 20.86
CA VAL A 2 -29.94 -70.40 21.99
C VAL A 2 -28.93 -69.35 22.46
N GLU A 3 -29.24 -68.08 22.70
CA GLU A 3 -30.14 -67.08 22.09
C GLU A 3 -29.70 -65.75 22.73
N THR A 4 -29.78 -64.66 21.97
CA THR A 4 -29.34 -63.30 22.31
C THR A 4 -30.21 -62.62 23.37
N SER A 5 -29.62 -61.76 24.21
CA SER A 5 -30.36 -60.65 24.83
C SER A 5 -29.51 -59.37 24.86
N GLU A 6 -29.91 -58.41 24.02
CA GLU A 6 -29.47 -57.02 24.02
C GLU A 6 -30.21 -56.26 25.12
N LYS A 7 -29.48 -55.48 25.93
CA LYS A 7 -30.05 -54.47 26.83
C LYS A 7 -29.87 -53.10 26.19
N SER A 8 -30.99 -52.42 25.94
CA SER A 8 -31.04 -50.99 25.61
C SER A 8 -31.30 -50.17 26.88
N GLU A 9 -30.44 -49.20 27.16
CA GLU A 9 -30.65 -48.18 28.19
C GLU A 9 -31.32 -46.96 27.58
N LYS A 10 -32.54 -46.66 28.07
CA LYS A 10 -33.25 -45.40 27.81
C LYS A 10 -32.85 -44.39 28.90
N SER A 11 -32.13 -43.35 28.53
CA SER A 11 -31.93 -42.16 29.36
C SER A 11 -33.11 -41.20 29.17
N SER A 12 -33.70 -40.78 30.28
CA SER A 12 -34.81 -39.83 30.34
C SER A 12 -34.26 -38.44 30.68
N VAL A 13 -34.43 -37.49 29.77
CA VAL A 13 -34.10 -36.07 30.02
C VAL A 13 -35.37 -35.37 30.51
N LYS A 14 -35.29 -34.83 31.73
CA LYS A 14 -36.31 -33.96 32.32
C LYS A 14 -36.26 -32.58 31.67
N GLU A 15 -37.40 -32.18 31.12
CA GLU A 15 -37.70 -30.83 30.65
C GLU A 15 -38.00 -29.93 31.86
N VAL A 16 -37.24 -28.84 32.03
CA VAL A 16 -37.48 -27.82 33.07
C VAL A 16 -37.95 -26.55 32.36
N ALA A 17 -39.24 -26.27 32.51
CA ALA A 17 -39.84 -25.00 32.10
C ALA A 17 -39.41 -23.88 33.06
N HIS A 18 -38.97 -22.74 32.52
CA HIS A 18 -38.81 -21.50 33.27
C HIS A 18 -39.77 -20.45 32.71
N SER A 19 -40.71 -20.05 33.57
CA SER A 19 -41.69 -18.99 33.34
C SER A 19 -41.03 -17.61 33.40
N ALA A 20 -41.34 -16.77 32.42
CA ALA A 20 -40.96 -15.36 32.40
C ALA A 20 -41.87 -14.52 33.32
N PRO A 21 -41.36 -13.49 34.03
CA PRO A 21 -42.18 -12.45 34.60
C PRO A 21 -42.33 -11.26 33.63
N ASN A 22 -43.59 -10.88 33.41
CA ASN A 22 -43.99 -9.61 32.80
C ASN A 22 -43.55 -8.43 33.67
N LEU A 23 -42.91 -7.43 33.07
CA LEU A 23 -42.74 -6.11 33.65
C LEU A 23 -43.21 -5.05 32.67
N THR A 24 -44.35 -4.46 33.01
CA THR A 24 -44.94 -3.29 32.38
C THR A 24 -44.28 -2.05 32.98
N VAL A 25 -43.72 -1.15 32.18
CA VAL A 25 -43.34 0.20 32.63
C VAL A 25 -43.88 1.24 31.65
N SER A 26 -44.52 2.23 32.26
CA SER A 26 -45.25 3.37 31.70
C SER A 26 -44.36 4.41 31.02
N ASN A 27 -44.90 5.00 29.95
CA ASN A 27 -44.41 6.22 29.31
C ASN A 27 -44.49 7.43 30.24
N THR A 28 -43.39 8.19 30.37
CA THR A 28 -43.45 9.65 30.60
C THR A 28 -42.18 10.30 30.03
N GLU A 29 -42.40 11.45 29.39
CA GLU A 29 -41.47 12.32 28.66
C GLU A 29 -40.25 12.78 29.48
N MET A 30 -39.09 12.95 28.82
CA MET A 30 -38.33 14.22 28.89
C MET A 30 -37.14 14.30 27.92
N ALA A 31 -37.11 15.43 27.21
CA ALA A 31 -35.96 16.26 26.84
C ALA A 31 -34.78 15.66 26.05
N ALA A 32 -34.73 16.05 24.78
CA ALA A 32 -33.61 15.88 23.86
C ALA A 32 -32.37 16.66 24.30
N ALA A 33 -31.27 15.94 24.54
CA ALA A 33 -29.91 16.47 24.45
C ALA A 33 -29.34 16.08 23.07
N ARG A 34 -28.96 17.07 22.27
CA ARG A 34 -28.33 16.88 20.96
C ARG A 34 -26.92 16.32 21.14
N THR A 35 -26.70 15.10 20.68
CA THR A 35 -25.38 14.51 20.47
C THR A 35 -24.78 14.94 19.12
N PRO A 36 -23.44 14.92 18.97
CA PRO A 36 -22.77 15.36 17.75
C PRO A 36 -23.09 14.41 16.60
N THR A 37 -23.26 14.97 15.40
CA THR A 37 -23.49 14.30 14.12
C THR A 37 -22.51 13.16 13.88
N GLU A 38 -23.01 11.92 13.88
CA GLU A 38 -22.34 10.75 13.32
C GLU A 38 -22.07 10.99 11.82
N SER A 39 -20.88 10.59 11.39
CA SER A 39 -20.51 10.42 9.98
C SER A 39 -21.60 9.64 9.27
N ARG A 40 -22.13 10.18 8.17
CA ARG A 40 -23.23 9.59 7.42
C ARG A 40 -22.86 8.16 6.98
N PRO A 41 -23.58 7.11 7.43
CA PRO A 41 -23.39 5.79 6.85
C PRO A 41 -23.77 5.82 5.37
N ASN A 42 -23.16 4.95 4.57
CA ASN A 42 -23.70 4.60 3.25
C ASN A 42 -25.10 3.99 3.49
N ILE A 43 -26.16 4.78 3.33
CA ILE A 43 -27.52 4.31 3.55
C ILE A 43 -27.84 3.35 2.40
N VAL A 44 -28.08 2.08 2.74
CA VAL A 44 -28.77 1.14 1.84
C VAL A 44 -30.22 1.61 1.79
N LYS A 45 -30.56 2.42 0.77
CA LYS A 45 -31.95 2.78 0.48
C LYS A 45 -32.41 1.92 -0.68
N ASP A 46 -33.48 1.16 -0.49
CA ASP A 46 -34.08 0.27 -1.50
C ASP A 46 -33.14 -0.82 -2.08
N GLY A 47 -32.21 -1.33 -1.27
CA GLY A 47 -31.28 -2.40 -1.68
C GLY A 47 -30.14 -1.91 -2.60
N LYS A 48 -29.98 -0.60 -2.75
CA LYS A 48 -28.84 0.03 -3.45
C LYS A 48 -28.00 0.79 -2.44
N LEU A 49 -26.68 0.57 -2.49
CA LEU A 49 -25.73 1.41 -1.76
C LEU A 49 -25.65 2.77 -2.46
N GLU A 50 -26.07 3.82 -1.77
CA GLU A 50 -25.74 5.18 -2.19
C GLU A 50 -24.31 5.48 -1.73
N PHE A 51 -23.37 5.41 -2.66
CA PHE A 51 -22.01 5.90 -2.41
C PHE A 51 -22.06 7.42 -2.38
N SER A 52 -21.57 8.04 -1.31
CA SER A 52 -21.29 9.47 -1.28
C SER A 52 -20.20 9.80 -2.31
N ASN A 53 -20.58 10.06 -3.57
CA ASN A 53 -19.76 10.56 -4.69
C ASN A 53 -18.23 10.30 -4.58
N ILE A 54 -17.82 9.05 -4.41
CA ILE A 54 -16.40 8.65 -4.53
C ILE A 54 -16.01 8.66 -6.01
N TYR A 55 -17.01 8.51 -6.89
CA TYR A 55 -16.91 8.71 -8.34
C TYR A 55 -17.91 9.79 -8.72
N GLY A 56 -17.47 11.05 -8.70
CA GLY A 56 -18.34 12.17 -9.07
C GLY A 56 -18.92 11.99 -10.49
N PRO A 57 -20.20 12.34 -10.72
CA PRO A 57 -20.75 12.43 -12.06
C PRO A 57 -19.99 13.47 -12.88
N GLN A 58 -19.69 13.16 -14.14
CA GLN A 58 -19.10 14.11 -15.08
C GLN A 58 -20.10 15.24 -15.40
N GLY A 59 -19.76 16.48 -15.00
CA GLY A 59 -20.43 17.74 -15.40
C GLY A 59 -21.73 18.06 -14.67
N VAL A 60 -22.18 19.30 -14.44
CA VAL A 60 -21.81 20.67 -14.85
C VAL A 60 -22.49 21.62 -13.83
N ASN A 61 -21.83 22.67 -13.32
CA ASN A 61 -22.31 24.08 -13.36
C ASN A 61 -21.35 25.03 -12.60
N PRO A 62 -21.04 26.23 -13.10
CA PRO A 62 -20.23 27.24 -12.43
C PRO A 62 -21.11 28.30 -11.78
N GLU A 63 -20.83 28.71 -10.53
CA GLU A 63 -20.93 30.14 -10.14
C GLU A 63 -20.41 30.42 -8.73
N LEU A 64 -19.72 31.56 -8.63
CA LEU A 64 -19.42 32.40 -7.46
C LEU A 64 -18.20 32.04 -6.58
N ALA A 65 -17.08 32.73 -6.87
CA ALA A 65 -16.10 33.11 -5.86
C ALA A 65 -15.75 34.60 -6.01
N THR A 66 -16.03 35.38 -4.97
CA THR A 66 -15.48 36.73 -4.75
C THR A 66 -14.25 36.61 -3.82
N PRO A 67 -13.24 37.50 -3.94
CA PRO A 67 -11.95 37.29 -3.29
C PRO A 67 -11.94 37.80 -1.85
N LEU A 68 -11.47 36.96 -0.91
CA LEU A 68 -11.14 37.39 0.44
C LEU A 68 -9.65 37.77 0.56
N ARG A 69 -9.49 38.91 1.21
CA ARG A 69 -8.33 39.73 1.56
C ARG A 69 -7.11 38.97 2.10
N SER A 70 -5.94 39.45 1.71
CA SER A 70 -4.61 39.08 2.16
C SER A 70 -4.36 39.38 3.65
N GLY A 71 -3.96 38.35 4.41
CA GLY A 71 -3.29 38.48 5.71
C GLY A 71 -1.77 38.34 5.54
N LYS A 72 -0.99 39.16 6.24
CA LYS A 72 0.48 39.17 6.21
C LYS A 72 1.07 37.90 6.86
N PRO A 73 2.24 37.40 6.40
CA PRO A 73 2.93 36.29 7.04
C PRO A 73 3.58 36.74 8.36
N GLY A 74 3.30 35.99 9.43
CA GLY A 74 4.05 36.04 10.68
C GLY A 74 5.25 35.09 10.62
N ASP A 75 6.32 35.53 11.26
CA ASP A 75 7.65 34.94 11.42
C ASP A 75 7.64 33.40 11.59
N GLN A 76 8.28 32.67 10.67
CA GLN A 76 8.50 31.22 10.76
C GLN A 76 9.97 30.94 11.09
N THR A 77 10.18 30.34 12.26
CA THR A 77 11.47 29.79 12.70
C THR A 77 11.91 28.63 11.80
N GLN A 78 13.18 28.65 11.39
CA GLN A 78 13.82 27.61 10.58
C GLN A 78 13.74 26.20 11.20
N PRO A 79 13.51 25.13 10.41
CA PRO A 79 13.77 23.76 10.84
C PRO A 79 15.28 23.50 10.87
N THR A 80 15.80 23.12 12.04
CA THR A 80 17.20 22.71 12.20
C THR A 80 17.42 21.31 11.66
N ASP A 81 18.46 21.18 10.83
CA ASP A 81 18.97 19.92 10.30
C ASP A 81 19.36 18.94 11.42
N GLY A 82 18.72 17.77 11.41
CA GLY A 82 18.67 16.85 12.54
C GLY A 82 19.72 15.75 12.47
N THR A 83 20.91 16.01 13.01
CA THR A 83 21.75 14.98 13.67
C THR A 83 22.53 15.62 14.82
N LYS A 84 21.83 15.93 15.92
CA LYS A 84 22.50 16.12 17.21
C LYS A 84 22.35 14.86 18.05
N PRO A 85 23.44 14.34 18.65
CA PRO A 85 23.37 13.19 19.54
C PRO A 85 22.45 13.49 20.73
N VAL A 86 21.64 12.50 21.11
CA VAL A 86 20.76 12.57 22.28
C VAL A 86 21.64 12.64 23.52
N THR A 87 21.55 13.73 24.26
CA THR A 87 22.15 13.88 25.58
C THR A 87 21.06 13.77 26.63
N ASP A 88 21.36 13.12 27.76
CA ASP A 88 20.44 13.12 28.90
C ASP A 88 20.30 14.52 29.51
N ALA A 89 19.45 14.65 30.55
CA ALA A 89 19.23 15.90 31.28
C ALA A 89 20.51 16.48 31.94
N THR A 90 21.63 15.75 31.92
CA THR A 90 22.94 16.17 32.44
C THR A 90 23.93 16.55 31.34
N GLY A 91 23.53 16.48 30.06
CA GLY A 91 24.42 16.75 28.93
C GLY A 91 25.38 15.60 28.61
N LYS A 92 25.18 14.41 29.21
CA LYS A 92 26.00 13.23 28.96
C LYS A 92 25.45 12.49 27.75
N PRO A 93 26.30 11.97 26.83
CA PRO A 93 25.84 11.11 25.76
C PRO A 93 25.09 9.93 26.38
N THR A 94 23.80 9.76 26.04
CA THR A 94 23.10 8.54 26.42
C THR A 94 23.83 7.39 25.73
N ASP A 95 24.14 6.32 26.48
CA ASP A 95 24.66 5.09 25.88
C ASP A 95 23.79 4.75 24.66
N ALA A 96 24.43 4.47 23.52
CA ALA A 96 23.71 4.10 22.31
C ALA A 96 22.69 3.02 22.70
N PRO A 97 21.39 3.18 22.35
CA PRO A 97 20.37 2.23 22.77
C PRO A 97 20.86 0.83 22.45
N SER A 98 20.90 -0.03 23.48
CA SER A 98 21.34 -1.41 23.33
C SER A 98 20.60 -2.00 22.13
N SER A 99 21.35 -2.52 21.15
CA SER A 99 20.76 -3.11 19.94
C SER A 99 19.63 -4.05 20.32
N VAL A 100 18.46 -3.89 19.69
CA VAL A 100 17.28 -4.75 19.92
C VAL A 100 17.62 -6.24 19.74
N SER A 101 18.64 -6.55 18.92
CA SER A 101 19.17 -7.89 18.71
C SER A 101 19.72 -8.56 19.97
N ASN A 102 20.10 -7.78 20.99
CA ASN A 102 20.68 -8.24 22.26
C ASN A 102 19.65 -8.31 23.40
N ASP A 103 18.41 -7.90 23.15
CA ASP A 103 17.34 -8.02 24.14
C ASP A 103 17.04 -9.51 24.40
N ALA A 104 17.03 -9.91 25.68
CA ALA A 104 16.88 -11.31 26.06
C ALA A 104 15.53 -11.91 25.61
N SER A 105 14.47 -11.10 25.57
CA SER A 105 13.15 -11.54 25.13
C SER A 105 13.12 -11.74 23.61
N VAL A 106 13.78 -10.86 22.84
CA VAL A 106 13.95 -10.99 21.39
C VAL A 106 14.79 -12.20 21.04
N ILE A 107 15.92 -12.42 21.72
CA ILE A 107 16.78 -13.61 21.51
C ILE A 107 15.98 -14.89 21.70
N LYS A 108 15.20 -14.97 22.79
CA LYS A 108 14.38 -16.14 23.09
C LYS A 108 13.33 -16.38 21.99
N SER A 109 12.56 -15.36 21.63
CA SER A 109 11.52 -15.49 20.59
C SER A 109 12.12 -15.83 19.22
N ARG A 110 13.30 -15.30 18.87
CA ARG A 110 14.03 -15.66 17.65
C ARG A 110 14.42 -17.14 17.66
N GLN A 111 15.01 -17.62 18.75
CA GLN A 111 15.40 -19.03 18.88
C GLN A 111 14.21 -19.97 18.81
N ASP A 112 13.10 -19.61 19.44
CA ASP A 112 11.87 -20.41 19.41
C ASP A 112 11.25 -20.44 18.02
N LEU A 113 11.26 -19.32 17.29
CA LEU A 113 10.83 -19.27 15.89
C LEU A 113 11.72 -20.13 14.98
N LEU A 114 13.05 -20.03 15.10
CA LEU A 114 13.99 -20.77 14.26
C LEU A 114 13.83 -22.29 14.39
N LYS A 115 13.56 -22.82 15.59
CA LYS A 115 13.26 -24.25 15.79
C LYS A 115 12.02 -24.71 15.01
N LEU A 116 11.05 -23.82 14.78
CA LEU A 116 9.81 -24.16 14.06
C LEU A 116 9.99 -24.12 12.54
N THR A 117 11.10 -23.57 12.05
CA THR A 117 11.43 -23.57 10.63
C THR A 117 11.97 -24.91 10.15
N ASP A 118 12.12 -25.92 11.02
CA ASP A 118 12.79 -27.18 10.67
C ASP A 118 12.18 -27.89 9.44
N GLY A 119 10.87 -27.75 9.23
CA GLY A 119 10.15 -28.28 8.06
C GLY A 119 10.29 -27.46 6.77
N MET A 120 10.93 -26.29 6.81
CA MET A 120 11.20 -25.46 5.64
C MET A 120 12.44 -25.95 4.86
N THR A 121 12.49 -25.61 3.57
CA THR A 121 13.67 -25.86 2.74
C THR A 121 14.86 -25.01 3.19
N ALA A 122 16.07 -25.35 2.71
CA ALA A 122 17.27 -24.57 3.03
C ALA A 122 17.17 -23.11 2.54
N ASP A 123 16.62 -22.89 1.35
CA ASP A 123 16.45 -21.55 0.77
C ASP A 123 15.43 -20.72 1.58
N GLN A 124 14.32 -21.35 1.97
CA GLN A 124 13.34 -20.74 2.85
C GLN A 124 13.95 -20.33 4.21
N LYS A 125 14.75 -21.21 4.84
CA LYS A 125 15.45 -20.88 6.08
C LYS A 125 16.42 -19.72 5.92
N ALA A 126 17.14 -19.66 4.79
CA ALA A 126 18.07 -18.58 4.51
C ALA A 126 17.36 -17.22 4.35
N GLU A 127 16.19 -17.20 3.70
CA GLU A 127 15.38 -15.99 3.56
C GLU A 127 14.75 -15.58 4.89
N VAL A 128 14.27 -16.52 5.71
CA VAL A 128 13.87 -16.24 7.10
C VAL A 128 15.01 -15.58 7.86
N ASP A 129 16.21 -16.16 7.87
CA ASP A 129 17.37 -15.59 8.58
C ASP A 129 17.73 -14.17 8.11
N LYS A 130 17.61 -13.91 6.80
CA LYS A 130 17.82 -12.59 6.20
C LYS A 130 16.78 -11.60 6.67
N ASP A 131 15.49 -11.97 6.67
CA ASP A 131 14.41 -11.10 7.10
C ASP A 131 14.47 -10.81 8.61
N LEU A 132 14.79 -11.80 9.45
CA LEU A 132 15.00 -11.59 10.90
C LEU A 132 16.10 -10.56 11.17
N LYS A 133 17.24 -10.67 10.47
CA LYS A 133 18.33 -9.68 10.57
C LYS A 133 17.89 -8.32 10.07
N ALA A 134 17.15 -8.25 8.97
CA ALA A 134 16.66 -6.98 8.43
C ALA A 134 15.70 -6.31 9.40
N ILE A 135 14.76 -7.04 10.01
CA ILE A 135 13.82 -6.56 11.04
C ILE A 135 14.57 -5.93 12.23
N GLU A 136 15.59 -6.62 12.75
CA GLU A 136 16.35 -6.15 13.91
C GLU A 136 17.27 -4.97 13.62
N ASN A 137 17.74 -4.86 12.38
CA ASN A 137 18.61 -3.77 11.92
C ASN A 137 17.84 -2.66 11.18
N ARG A 138 16.51 -2.61 11.33
CA ARG A 138 15.70 -1.57 10.69
C ARG A 138 16.17 -0.17 11.09
N ASN A 139 16.05 0.75 10.15
CA ASN A 139 16.23 2.19 10.39
C ASN A 139 14.97 2.93 9.90
N PRO A 140 14.20 3.61 10.75
CA PRO A 140 14.37 3.67 12.22
C PRO A 140 14.21 2.29 12.88
N PRO A 141 14.89 2.05 14.02
CA PRO A 141 14.82 0.78 14.72
C PRO A 141 13.42 0.52 15.28
N LEU A 142 13.02 -0.75 15.28
CA LEU A 142 11.83 -1.21 15.99
C LEU A 142 12.14 -1.38 17.48
N THR A 143 11.09 -1.28 18.30
CA THR A 143 11.21 -1.61 19.74
C THR A 143 11.36 -3.12 19.93
N ALA A 144 11.93 -3.54 21.07
CA ALA A 144 12.02 -4.96 21.44
C ALA A 144 10.65 -5.66 21.43
N ASP A 145 9.61 -5.00 21.95
CA ASP A 145 8.25 -5.52 21.95
C ASP A 145 7.70 -5.73 20.53
N GLN A 146 8.00 -4.82 19.60
CA GLN A 146 7.59 -4.99 18.20
C GLN A 146 8.30 -6.15 17.53
N VAL A 147 9.63 -6.25 17.68
CA VAL A 147 10.40 -7.37 17.11
C VAL A 147 9.91 -8.70 17.69
N LYS A 148 9.76 -8.76 19.01
CA LYS A 148 9.21 -9.92 19.71
C LYS A 148 7.80 -10.27 19.24
N GLY A 149 6.92 -9.27 19.09
CA GLY A 149 5.54 -9.46 18.65
C GLY A 149 5.41 -10.04 17.24
N ILE A 150 6.31 -9.63 16.32
CA ILE A 150 6.42 -10.25 14.99
C ILE A 150 6.80 -11.73 15.15
N TYR A 151 7.88 -12.04 15.87
CA TYR A 151 8.39 -13.41 16.00
C TYR A 151 7.39 -14.34 16.67
N ASP A 152 6.74 -13.87 17.74
CA ASP A 152 5.75 -14.66 18.46
C ASP A 152 4.54 -14.94 17.58
N SER A 153 4.03 -13.96 16.83
CA SER A 153 2.89 -14.15 15.92
C SER A 153 3.21 -15.19 14.84
N THR A 154 4.36 -15.06 14.18
CA THR A 154 4.83 -16.03 13.19
C THR A 154 5.02 -17.42 13.79
N ALA A 155 5.60 -17.51 15.00
CA ALA A 155 5.81 -18.78 15.67
C ALA A 155 4.49 -19.47 16.06
N ARG A 156 3.48 -18.70 16.49
CA ARG A 156 2.12 -19.22 16.77
C ARG A 156 1.48 -19.83 15.52
N LEU A 157 1.63 -19.16 14.37
CA LEU A 157 1.15 -19.65 13.08
C LEU A 157 1.84 -20.99 12.74
N LEU A 158 3.16 -21.06 12.81
CA LEU A 158 3.92 -22.28 12.48
C LEU A 158 3.56 -23.46 13.40
N ARG A 159 3.39 -23.22 14.70
CA ARG A 159 2.95 -24.25 15.65
C ARG A 159 1.51 -24.74 15.42
N ASN A 160 0.72 -24.02 14.64
CA ASN A 160 -0.72 -24.22 14.56
C ASN A 160 -1.35 -24.14 15.97
N ASP A 161 -1.05 -23.07 16.71
CA ASP A 161 -1.57 -22.89 18.05
C ASP A 161 -3.11 -22.92 18.03
N GLY A 162 -3.71 -23.85 18.79
CA GLY A 162 -5.15 -24.16 18.77
C GLY A 162 -5.54 -25.38 17.93
N GLY A 163 -4.68 -25.82 17.01
CA GLY A 163 -4.83 -27.07 16.26
C GLY A 163 -5.95 -27.08 15.22
N GLN A 164 -6.54 -25.92 14.90
CA GLN A 164 -7.72 -25.78 14.04
C GLN A 164 -7.47 -24.87 12.83
N SER A 165 -6.21 -24.62 12.47
CA SER A 165 -5.88 -23.85 11.26
C SER A 165 -6.61 -24.39 10.03
N PRO A 166 -7.32 -23.54 9.27
CA PRO A 166 -7.88 -23.93 7.97
C PRO A 166 -6.79 -24.15 6.89
N LEU A 167 -5.58 -23.61 7.12
CA LEU A 167 -4.43 -23.76 6.23
C LEU A 167 -3.67 -25.07 6.50
N SER A 168 -3.10 -25.65 5.44
CA SER A 168 -2.13 -26.74 5.51
C SER A 168 -0.80 -26.29 6.15
N ALA A 169 0.08 -27.25 6.48
CA ALA A 169 1.40 -26.92 7.03
C ALA A 169 2.26 -26.09 6.06
N ASP A 170 2.21 -26.43 4.77
CA ASP A 170 2.98 -25.74 3.73
C ASP A 170 2.47 -24.31 3.51
N GLU A 171 1.15 -24.12 3.49
CA GLU A 171 0.56 -22.78 3.42
C GLU A 171 0.92 -21.94 4.64
N ARG A 172 0.93 -22.52 5.85
CA ARG A 172 1.40 -21.81 7.05
C ARG A 172 2.88 -21.44 6.98
N ASN A 173 3.72 -22.31 6.42
CA ASN A 173 5.15 -22.00 6.21
C ASN A 173 5.32 -20.82 5.25
N GLN A 174 4.59 -20.83 4.13
CA GLN A 174 4.61 -19.77 3.12
C GLN A 174 4.09 -18.43 3.69
N LEU A 175 2.98 -18.48 4.43
CA LEU A 175 2.41 -17.29 5.08
C LEU A 175 3.34 -16.74 6.16
N ALA A 176 3.97 -17.61 6.96
CA ALA A 176 4.95 -17.24 7.98
C ALA A 176 6.17 -16.52 7.38
N GLY A 177 6.73 -17.05 6.28
CA GLY A 177 7.81 -16.38 5.56
C GLY A 177 7.38 -15.01 5.01
N SER A 178 6.18 -14.92 4.44
CA SER A 178 5.64 -13.65 3.93
C SER A 178 5.41 -12.60 5.03
N ILE A 179 5.00 -13.00 6.24
CA ILE A 179 4.88 -12.09 7.40
C ILE A 179 6.25 -11.47 7.73
N LEU A 180 7.30 -12.30 7.83
CA LEU A 180 8.65 -11.83 8.15
C LEU A 180 9.18 -10.91 7.04
N HIS A 181 8.93 -11.27 5.79
CA HIS A 181 9.30 -10.46 4.64
C HIS A 181 8.65 -9.08 4.67
N ASN A 182 7.32 -9.00 4.85
CA ASN A 182 6.63 -7.70 4.93
C ASN A 182 7.10 -6.86 6.12
N ALA A 183 7.37 -7.50 7.25
CA ALA A 183 7.91 -6.81 8.42
C ALA A 183 9.37 -6.33 8.23
N SER A 184 10.15 -6.96 7.33
CA SER A 184 11.51 -6.55 7.00
C SER A 184 11.55 -5.37 6.02
N LEU A 185 10.52 -5.22 5.19
CA LEU A 185 10.42 -4.18 4.17
C LEU A 185 9.85 -2.85 4.72
N ARG A 186 10.51 -1.74 4.35
CA ARG A 186 9.95 -0.38 4.55
C ARG A 186 9.20 0.12 3.32
N THR A 187 9.50 -0.45 2.14
CA THR A 187 9.06 0.12 0.87
C THR A 187 8.50 -0.84 -0.19
N GLY A 188 8.42 -2.14 0.06
CA GLY A 188 8.05 -3.14 -0.96
C GLY A 188 6.72 -3.84 -0.71
N THR A 189 5.66 -3.09 -0.44
CA THR A 189 4.29 -3.63 -0.31
C THR A 189 3.49 -3.19 -1.52
N ASP A 190 3.08 -4.15 -2.35
CA ASP A 190 2.41 -3.93 -3.63
C ASP A 190 1.04 -4.61 -3.68
N GLN A 191 0.10 -3.99 -4.39
CA GLN A 191 -1.27 -4.50 -4.53
C GLN A 191 -1.38 -5.63 -5.56
N GLY A 192 -0.34 -5.78 -6.39
CA GLY A 192 -0.34 -6.72 -7.50
C GLY A 192 -1.40 -6.38 -8.55
N PHE A 193 -2.10 -7.38 -9.07
CA PHE A 193 -3.16 -7.17 -10.08
C PHE A 193 -4.55 -6.82 -9.50
N HIS A 194 -4.65 -6.58 -8.19
CA HIS A 194 -5.92 -6.37 -7.48
C HIS A 194 -6.24 -4.90 -7.28
N ASN A 195 -7.51 -4.56 -7.05
CA ASN A 195 -7.94 -3.17 -6.82
C ASN A 195 -7.80 -2.74 -5.34
N THR A 196 -6.77 -3.24 -4.64
CA THR A 196 -6.58 -3.06 -3.18
C THR A 196 -5.67 -1.90 -2.79
N CYS A 197 -5.34 -0.98 -3.71
CA CYS A 197 -4.44 0.15 -3.44
C CYS A 197 -4.68 0.87 -2.11
N ASN A 198 -5.96 1.08 -1.76
CA ASN A 198 -6.39 1.64 -0.47
C ASN A 198 -5.78 0.89 0.73
N VAL A 199 -6.11 -0.37 0.93
CA VAL A 199 -5.61 -1.16 2.06
C VAL A 199 -4.13 -1.52 1.94
N THR A 200 -3.58 -1.62 0.74
CA THR A 200 -2.13 -1.83 0.56
C THR A 200 -1.32 -0.64 1.10
N THR A 201 -1.79 0.60 0.92
CA THR A 201 -1.14 1.78 1.55
C THR A 201 -1.28 1.79 3.08
N ILE A 202 -2.40 1.27 3.61
CA ILE A 202 -2.59 1.08 5.06
C ILE A 202 -1.63 0.02 5.59
N GLU A 203 -1.51 -1.13 4.91
CA GLU A 203 -0.57 -2.20 5.25
C GLU A 203 0.85 -1.65 5.32
N ARG A 204 1.27 -0.94 4.28
CA ARG A 204 2.59 -0.33 4.23
C ARG A 204 2.83 0.59 5.41
N ARG A 205 1.89 1.48 5.73
CA ARG A 205 2.01 2.37 6.89
C ARG A 205 2.10 1.56 8.18
N LEU A 206 1.33 0.48 8.32
CA LEU A 206 1.35 -0.39 9.49
C LEU A 206 2.70 -1.13 9.60
N ASN A 207 3.22 -1.70 8.51
CA ASN A 207 4.54 -2.34 8.49
C ASN A 207 5.67 -1.37 8.86
N VAL A 208 5.52 -0.07 8.57
CA VAL A 208 6.49 0.94 9.01
C VAL A 208 6.33 1.31 10.48
N THR A 209 5.10 1.50 10.96
CA THR A 209 4.82 2.10 12.27
C THR A 209 4.57 1.10 13.40
N ASN A 210 3.93 -0.03 13.09
CA ASN A 210 3.64 -1.12 14.01
C ASN A 210 3.54 -2.49 13.30
N PRO A 211 4.65 -3.03 12.77
CA PRO A 211 4.65 -4.31 12.03
C PRO A 211 4.21 -5.52 12.88
N ALA A 212 4.32 -5.46 14.20
CA ALA A 212 3.84 -6.51 15.09
C ALA A 212 2.32 -6.70 14.99
N GLU A 213 1.57 -5.61 14.80
CA GLU A 213 0.11 -5.68 14.65
C GLU A 213 -0.28 -6.28 13.29
N ALA A 214 0.44 -5.95 12.21
CA ALA A 214 0.24 -6.60 10.91
C ALA A 214 0.48 -8.11 11.02
N ALA A 215 1.60 -8.52 11.64
CA ALA A 215 1.93 -9.92 11.87
C ALA A 215 0.86 -10.65 12.71
N ARG A 216 0.33 -9.99 13.75
CA ARG A 216 -0.75 -10.51 14.60
C ARG A 216 -2.01 -10.79 13.80
N ILE A 217 -2.50 -9.81 13.03
CA ILE A 217 -3.71 -9.93 12.21
C ILE A 217 -3.57 -11.08 11.22
N VAL A 218 -2.49 -11.10 10.44
CA VAL A 218 -2.26 -12.15 9.43
C VAL A 218 -2.16 -13.54 10.08
N SER A 219 -1.49 -13.65 11.23
CA SER A 219 -1.36 -14.93 11.95
C SER A 219 -2.70 -15.41 12.52
N GLU A 220 -3.52 -14.52 13.10
CA GLU A 220 -4.86 -14.88 13.61
C GLU A 220 -5.79 -15.35 12.50
N VAL A 221 -5.80 -14.65 11.37
CA VAL A 221 -6.58 -15.05 10.20
C VAL A 221 -6.06 -16.38 9.64
N GLY A 222 -4.74 -16.57 9.53
CA GLY A 222 -4.18 -17.85 9.10
C GLY A 222 -4.49 -19.03 10.03
N LEU A 223 -4.64 -18.77 11.33
CA LEU A 223 -4.97 -19.79 12.34
C LEU A 223 -6.47 -20.09 12.47
N THR A 224 -7.34 -19.13 12.15
CA THR A 224 -8.77 -19.24 12.52
C THR A 224 -9.75 -18.81 11.43
N GLY A 225 -9.27 -18.23 10.33
CA GLY A 225 -10.10 -17.60 9.30
C GLY A 225 -10.72 -16.26 9.72
N GLN A 226 -10.34 -15.72 10.87
CA GLN A 226 -10.90 -14.49 11.44
C GLN A 226 -9.87 -13.76 12.31
N PHE A 227 -10.14 -12.51 12.64
CA PHE A 227 -9.38 -11.79 13.67
C PHE A 227 -10.30 -10.93 14.52
N GLN A 228 -9.83 -10.53 15.70
CA GLN A 228 -10.54 -9.57 16.54
C GLN A 228 -10.00 -8.15 16.29
N SER A 229 -10.89 -7.25 15.87
CA SER A 229 -10.61 -5.82 15.73
C SER A 229 -10.48 -5.15 17.11
N SER A 230 -9.92 -3.95 17.17
CA SER A 230 -9.59 -3.28 18.44
C SER A 230 -10.81 -2.89 19.28
N ASP A 231 -12.00 -2.82 18.67
CA ASP A 231 -13.28 -2.63 19.35
C ASP A 231 -13.94 -3.93 19.83
N GLY A 232 -13.26 -5.07 19.64
CA GLY A 232 -13.72 -6.40 20.02
C GLY A 232 -14.55 -7.11 18.95
N LYS A 233 -14.87 -6.46 17.82
CA LYS A 233 -15.61 -7.11 16.73
C LYS A 233 -14.78 -8.22 16.09
N VAL A 234 -15.40 -9.38 15.88
CA VAL A 234 -14.80 -10.48 15.14
C VAL A 234 -15.05 -10.28 13.66
N ILE A 235 -13.97 -10.15 12.89
CA ILE A 235 -13.99 -10.00 11.44
C ILE A 235 -13.65 -11.34 10.81
N LYS A 236 -14.53 -11.86 9.96
CA LYS A 236 -14.39 -13.18 9.34
C LYS A 236 -14.05 -13.09 7.87
N LEU A 237 -13.15 -13.93 7.38
CA LEU A 237 -12.88 -14.04 5.95
C LEU A 237 -13.65 -15.24 5.38
N ASP A 238 -13.90 -15.17 4.07
CA ASP A 238 -14.39 -16.33 3.31
C ASP A 238 -13.31 -17.43 3.28
N ALA A 239 -13.71 -18.70 3.38
CA ALA A 239 -12.74 -19.80 3.45
C ALA A 239 -11.89 -19.90 2.17
N ALA A 240 -12.47 -19.65 0.99
CA ALA A 240 -11.71 -19.70 -0.26
C ALA A 240 -10.68 -18.57 -0.35
N SER A 241 -10.97 -17.44 0.31
CA SER A 241 -10.11 -16.27 0.38
C SER A 241 -8.87 -16.45 1.27
N LEU A 242 -8.85 -17.49 2.10
CA LEU A 242 -7.71 -17.81 2.95
C LEU A 242 -6.56 -18.45 2.18
N HIS A 243 -6.81 -19.02 1.00
CA HIS A 243 -5.80 -19.68 0.20
C HIS A 243 -5.13 -18.68 -0.74
N GLU A 244 -3.84 -18.86 -0.99
CA GLU A 244 -3.08 -18.05 -1.93
C GLU A 244 -3.76 -18.03 -3.31
N ASP A 245 -3.87 -16.84 -3.90
CA ASP A 245 -4.16 -16.73 -5.32
C ASP A 245 -2.91 -16.99 -6.16
N ARG A 246 -3.06 -16.90 -7.49
CA ARG A 246 -1.98 -17.15 -8.45
C ARG A 246 -0.76 -16.25 -8.27
N GLU A 247 -0.93 -15.03 -7.78
CA GLU A 247 0.17 -14.09 -7.58
C GLU A 247 0.80 -14.24 -6.19
N ALA A 248 -0.03 -14.47 -5.18
CA ALA A 248 0.40 -14.73 -3.82
C ALA A 248 1.14 -16.07 -3.65
N SER A 249 0.99 -17.00 -4.60
CA SER A 249 1.70 -18.29 -4.61
C SER A 249 3.19 -18.21 -4.94
N LEU A 250 3.73 -17.01 -5.20
CA LEU A 250 5.17 -16.82 -5.35
C LEU A 250 5.87 -17.10 -4.02
N GLN A 251 6.90 -17.94 -4.04
CA GLN A 251 7.65 -18.29 -2.84
C GLN A 251 8.27 -17.04 -2.21
N PHE A 252 8.23 -16.94 -0.88
CA PHE A 252 8.92 -15.84 -0.20
C PHE A 252 10.42 -15.92 -0.47
N GLY A 253 11.04 -14.78 -0.79
CA GLY A 253 12.43 -14.71 -1.26
C GLY A 253 12.62 -14.83 -2.77
N ASP A 254 11.56 -15.08 -3.54
CA ASP A 254 11.64 -14.96 -4.99
C ASP A 254 11.94 -13.50 -5.38
N LYS A 255 12.95 -13.30 -6.23
CA LYS A 255 13.33 -11.99 -6.77
C LYS A 255 12.24 -11.40 -7.66
N GLN A 256 11.28 -12.20 -8.12
CA GLN A 256 10.16 -11.77 -8.95
C GLN A 256 8.97 -11.18 -8.16
N THR A 257 9.12 -10.93 -6.87
CA THR A 257 8.06 -10.41 -5.99
C THR A 257 7.78 -8.91 -6.13
N ASP A 258 8.67 -8.14 -6.77
CA ASP A 258 8.42 -6.71 -6.98
C ASP A 258 7.22 -6.45 -7.89
N GLY A 259 6.31 -5.58 -7.45
CA GLY A 259 5.05 -5.31 -8.16
C GLY A 259 4.02 -6.44 -8.04
N LYS A 260 4.29 -7.46 -7.23
CA LYS A 260 3.39 -8.58 -6.96
C LYS A 260 2.87 -8.50 -5.53
N ARG A 261 1.64 -8.95 -5.31
CA ARG A 261 1.12 -9.15 -3.96
C ARG A 261 1.57 -10.51 -3.43
N ASN A 262 2.17 -10.55 -2.23
CA ASN A 262 2.49 -11.82 -1.57
C ASN A 262 1.35 -12.30 -0.66
N TYR A 263 1.52 -13.49 -0.10
CA TYR A 263 0.47 -14.14 0.69
C TYR A 263 0.08 -13.37 1.96
N ALA A 264 1.05 -12.79 2.67
CA ALA A 264 0.75 -11.97 3.85
C ALA A 264 -0.05 -10.71 3.48
N SER A 265 0.35 -10.02 2.40
CA SER A 265 -0.40 -8.86 1.89
C SER A 265 -1.80 -9.23 1.42
N GLN A 266 -1.98 -10.38 0.75
CA GLN A 266 -3.32 -10.87 0.40
C GLN A 266 -4.19 -11.04 1.64
N ILE A 267 -3.71 -11.74 2.67
CA ILE A 267 -4.49 -11.98 3.89
C ILE A 267 -4.78 -10.66 4.62
N PHE A 268 -3.80 -9.77 4.73
CA PHE A 268 -3.95 -8.48 5.39
C PHE A 268 -4.95 -7.57 4.67
N ASP A 269 -4.83 -7.43 3.35
CA ASP A 269 -5.73 -6.63 2.52
C ASP A 269 -7.17 -7.13 2.66
N GLN A 270 -7.39 -8.44 2.57
CA GLN A 270 -8.73 -9.02 2.71
C GLN A 270 -9.30 -8.84 4.12
N ALA A 271 -8.48 -8.96 5.16
CA ALA A 271 -8.88 -8.75 6.54
C ALA A 271 -9.29 -7.30 6.79
N THR A 272 -8.53 -6.34 6.30
CA THR A 272 -8.80 -4.90 6.50
C THR A 272 -9.96 -4.37 5.66
N VAL A 273 -10.16 -4.90 4.44
CA VAL A 273 -11.38 -4.61 3.66
C VAL A 273 -12.62 -5.15 4.38
N ASN A 274 -12.55 -6.39 4.90
CA ASN A 274 -13.65 -6.97 5.67
C ASN A 274 -13.88 -6.27 7.01
N ASP A 275 -12.84 -5.72 7.64
CA ASP A 275 -12.98 -4.90 8.84
C ASP A 275 -13.96 -3.76 8.54
N TYR A 276 -13.71 -2.93 7.53
CA TYR A 276 -14.64 -1.86 7.20
C TYR A 276 -16.05 -2.34 6.83
N TRP A 277 -16.16 -3.33 5.94
CA TRP A 277 -17.46 -3.74 5.39
C TRP A 277 -18.34 -4.51 6.38
N GLN A 278 -17.74 -5.29 7.29
CA GLN A 278 -18.51 -5.97 8.32
C GLN A 278 -18.93 -5.03 9.44
N HIS A 279 -18.29 -3.87 9.61
CA HIS A 279 -18.77 -2.79 10.49
C HIS A 279 -20.03 -2.07 9.97
N GLN A 280 -20.39 -2.24 8.71
CA GLN A 280 -21.62 -1.66 8.15
C GLN A 280 -22.89 -2.33 8.70
N ASN A 281 -24.02 -1.65 8.55
CA ASN A 281 -25.33 -2.16 8.92
C ASN A 281 -26.32 -2.02 7.74
N PRO A 282 -26.71 -3.13 7.07
CA PRO A 282 -26.28 -4.51 7.32
C PRO A 282 -24.80 -4.75 6.97
N PRO A 283 -24.15 -5.78 7.56
CA PRO A 283 -22.77 -6.12 7.25
C PRO A 283 -22.64 -6.65 5.82
N LEU A 284 -21.52 -6.30 5.18
CA LEU A 284 -21.11 -6.81 3.87
C LEU A 284 -19.82 -7.64 4.01
N PHE A 285 -19.61 -8.54 3.07
CA PHE A 285 -18.51 -9.51 3.08
C PHE A 285 -17.70 -9.36 1.80
N TYR A 286 -16.42 -9.04 1.97
CA TYR A 286 -15.47 -9.04 0.87
C TYR A 286 -14.80 -10.41 0.77
N SER A 287 -14.69 -10.93 -0.44
CA SER A 287 -14.00 -12.19 -0.70
C SER A 287 -13.25 -12.09 -2.00
N GLN A 288 -12.12 -12.77 -2.07
CA GLN A 288 -11.43 -13.04 -3.33
C GLN A 288 -11.56 -14.52 -3.70
N VAL A 289 -11.95 -14.78 -4.94
CA VAL A 289 -12.14 -16.11 -5.52
C VAL A 289 -11.36 -16.24 -6.82
N ALA A 290 -11.27 -17.44 -7.38
CA ALA A 290 -10.63 -17.66 -8.67
C ALA A 290 -11.27 -16.77 -9.77
N PRO A 291 -10.46 -16.02 -10.55
CA PRO A 291 -10.92 -15.27 -11.71
C PRO A 291 -11.72 -16.12 -12.69
N THR A 292 -12.85 -15.58 -13.16
CA THR A 292 -13.68 -16.22 -14.20
C THR A 292 -13.36 -15.75 -15.62
N SER A 293 -12.56 -14.68 -15.75
CA SER A 293 -12.10 -14.14 -17.02
C SER A 293 -10.79 -13.36 -16.83
N GLN A 294 -10.16 -12.93 -17.92
CA GLN A 294 -8.93 -12.13 -17.87
C GLN A 294 -9.14 -10.74 -17.23
N SER A 295 -10.34 -10.18 -17.30
CA SER A 295 -10.66 -8.88 -16.69
C SER A 295 -11.27 -8.99 -15.30
N ASP A 296 -11.45 -10.21 -14.79
CA ASP A 296 -11.99 -10.48 -13.47
C ASP A 296 -10.83 -10.61 -12.48
N THR A 297 -10.72 -9.69 -11.52
CA THR A 297 -9.68 -9.75 -10.48
C THR A 297 -9.96 -10.79 -9.40
N GLY A 298 -11.11 -11.47 -9.46
CA GLY A 298 -11.55 -12.42 -8.43
C GLY A 298 -12.21 -11.75 -7.23
N GLU A 299 -12.17 -10.42 -7.13
CA GLU A 299 -12.70 -9.66 -6.01
C GLU A 299 -14.23 -9.62 -6.02
N ARG A 300 -14.87 -9.79 -4.87
CA ARG A 300 -16.33 -9.79 -4.70
C ARG A 300 -16.70 -9.04 -3.43
N LEU A 301 -17.73 -8.20 -3.51
CA LEU A 301 -18.44 -7.69 -2.33
C LEU A 301 -19.84 -8.30 -2.30
N LYS A 302 -20.24 -8.90 -1.18
CA LYS A 302 -21.47 -9.68 -1.05
C LYS A 302 -22.27 -9.27 0.19
N TYR A 303 -23.58 -9.43 0.10
CA TYR A 303 -24.48 -9.44 1.25
C TYR A 303 -24.37 -10.77 2.01
N ALA A 304 -24.90 -10.82 3.23
CA ALA A 304 -24.92 -12.04 4.06
C ALA A 304 -25.62 -13.24 3.38
N ASN A 305 -26.55 -12.99 2.45
CA ASN A 305 -27.24 -14.03 1.68
C ASN A 305 -26.43 -14.54 0.47
N GLY A 306 -25.19 -14.08 0.29
CA GLY A 306 -24.30 -14.45 -0.81
C GLY A 306 -24.52 -13.69 -2.12
N GLN A 307 -25.56 -12.84 -2.22
CA GLN A 307 -25.76 -12.01 -3.40
C GLN A 307 -24.67 -10.95 -3.50
N GLU A 308 -24.17 -10.74 -4.72
CA GLU A 308 -23.17 -9.72 -4.97
C GLU A 308 -23.80 -8.33 -4.92
N VAL A 309 -23.05 -7.40 -4.34
CA VAL A 309 -23.39 -5.99 -4.29
C VAL A 309 -23.24 -5.41 -5.69
N MET A 310 -24.27 -4.73 -6.19
CA MET A 310 -24.22 -4.04 -7.48
C MET A 310 -23.67 -2.62 -7.31
N GLY A 311 -22.76 -2.23 -8.19
CA GLY A 311 -22.29 -0.85 -8.33
C GLY A 311 -23.32 0.05 -9.03
N PRO A 312 -23.02 1.36 -9.11
CA PRO A 312 -23.89 2.34 -9.77
C PRO A 312 -24.16 2.04 -11.26
N ASP A 313 -23.27 1.33 -11.93
CA ASP A 313 -23.40 0.91 -13.33
C ASP A 313 -24.28 -0.34 -13.51
N GLY A 314 -24.87 -0.85 -12.43
CA GLY A 314 -25.70 -2.05 -12.42
C GLY A 314 -24.92 -3.35 -12.54
N LYS A 315 -23.58 -3.31 -12.52
CA LYS A 315 -22.73 -4.51 -12.53
C LYS A 315 -22.30 -4.87 -11.11
N PRO A 316 -21.95 -6.15 -10.85
CA PRO A 316 -21.40 -6.51 -9.57
C PRO A 316 -20.12 -5.75 -9.24
N MET A 317 -19.95 -5.40 -7.97
CA MET A 317 -18.77 -4.72 -7.47
C MET A 317 -17.57 -5.68 -7.45
N ARG A 318 -16.50 -5.28 -8.12
CA ARG A 318 -15.25 -6.05 -8.33
C ARG A 318 -14.03 -5.36 -7.72
N GLN A 319 -14.23 -4.61 -6.64
CA GLN A 319 -13.20 -3.82 -5.96
C GLN A 319 -13.61 -3.59 -4.50
N PRO A 320 -12.68 -3.19 -3.62
CA PRO A 320 -12.98 -2.89 -2.21
C PRO A 320 -13.92 -1.71 -2.02
N ALA A 321 -13.96 -0.77 -2.98
CA ALA A 321 -14.81 0.44 -2.96
C ALA A 321 -14.71 1.26 -1.65
N LEU A 322 -13.50 1.40 -1.10
CA LEU A 322 -13.24 2.17 0.10
C LEU A 322 -13.00 3.65 -0.23
N SER A 323 -13.67 4.55 0.51
CA SER A 323 -13.37 5.99 0.50
C SER A 323 -12.14 6.30 1.36
N VAL A 324 -11.63 7.52 1.25
CA VAL A 324 -10.60 8.05 2.18
C VAL A 324 -11.07 8.01 3.64
N ASP A 325 -12.36 8.26 3.90
CA ASP A 325 -12.90 8.22 5.27
C ASP A 325 -13.00 6.77 5.77
N ALA A 326 -13.37 5.81 4.91
CA ALA A 326 -13.34 4.39 5.22
C ALA A 326 -11.92 3.91 5.57
N MET A 327 -10.91 4.38 4.82
CA MET A 327 -9.50 4.12 5.14
C MET A 327 -9.08 4.74 6.48
N ALA A 328 -9.62 5.91 6.81
CA ALA A 328 -9.37 6.56 8.08
C ALA A 328 -9.96 5.75 9.26
N ASP A 329 -11.18 5.25 9.11
CA ASP A 329 -11.83 4.37 10.09
C ASP A 329 -11.05 3.07 10.32
N ILE A 330 -10.56 2.44 9.25
CA ILE A 330 -9.69 1.26 9.35
C ILE A 330 -8.42 1.61 10.12
N GLY A 331 -7.71 2.66 9.71
CA GLY A 331 -6.45 3.03 10.34
C GLY A 331 -6.61 3.39 11.82
N LYS A 332 -7.72 4.04 12.22
CA LYS A 332 -8.05 4.28 13.62
C LYS A 332 -8.18 2.97 14.40
N ARG A 333 -8.87 1.96 13.85
CA ARG A 333 -8.97 0.63 14.50
C ARG A 333 -7.63 -0.11 14.53
N LEU A 334 -6.70 0.20 13.64
CA LEU A 334 -5.31 -0.27 13.67
C LEU A 334 -4.40 0.57 14.61
N GLY A 335 -4.96 1.54 15.34
CA GLY A 335 -4.22 2.37 16.29
C GLY A 335 -3.46 3.54 15.63
N PHE A 336 -3.75 3.87 14.38
CA PHE A 336 -3.21 5.08 13.77
C PHE A 336 -3.78 6.32 14.46
N SER A 337 -2.94 7.35 14.51
CA SER A 337 -3.28 8.66 15.09
C SER A 337 -2.76 9.79 14.22
N GLY A 338 -3.36 10.96 14.41
CA GLY A 338 -3.06 12.16 13.64
C GLY A 338 -3.59 12.10 12.20
N ASN A 339 -3.25 13.10 11.40
CA ASN A 339 -3.66 13.14 10.00
C ASN A 339 -2.64 12.41 9.15
N TYR A 340 -2.99 11.23 8.66
CA TYR A 340 -2.08 10.39 7.87
C TYR A 340 -2.58 10.14 6.45
N ILE A 341 -3.82 10.50 6.14
CA ILE A 341 -4.34 10.50 4.76
C ILE A 341 -4.53 11.95 4.31
N ILE A 342 -3.89 12.36 3.23
CA ILE A 342 -4.01 13.69 2.66
C ILE A 342 -4.80 13.58 1.36
N SER A 343 -5.86 14.38 1.24
CA SER A 343 -6.71 14.41 0.04
C SER A 343 -7.18 15.83 -0.26
N ASN A 344 -7.38 16.15 -1.53
CA ASN A 344 -7.90 17.47 -1.90
C ASN A 344 -9.40 17.57 -1.56
N ALA A 345 -9.80 18.66 -0.91
CA ALA A 345 -11.18 18.87 -0.45
C ALA A 345 -12.18 19.05 -1.60
N ASP A 346 -11.72 19.45 -2.79
CA ASP A 346 -12.59 19.58 -3.98
C ASP A 346 -12.91 18.22 -4.62
N VAL A 347 -12.17 17.19 -4.24
CA VAL A 347 -12.33 15.80 -4.73
C VAL A 347 -13.02 14.95 -3.67
N ALA A 348 -12.48 14.95 -2.45
CA ALA A 348 -12.89 14.07 -1.37
C ALA A 348 -13.96 14.70 -0.45
N GLY A 349 -14.45 15.89 -0.79
CA GLY A 349 -15.36 16.68 0.04
C GLY A 349 -14.63 17.48 1.15
N PRO A 350 -15.32 18.50 1.72
CA PRO A 350 -14.74 19.38 2.72
C PRO A 350 -14.69 18.79 4.14
N ASP A 351 -15.51 17.77 4.41
CA ASP A 351 -15.69 17.24 5.76
C ASP A 351 -14.44 16.50 6.22
N LYS A 352 -13.94 16.86 7.40
CA LYS A 352 -12.77 16.23 8.00
C LYS A 352 -13.20 15.05 8.84
N THR A 353 -12.61 13.90 8.56
CA THR A 353 -12.66 12.71 9.41
C THR A 353 -11.34 12.61 10.17
N ASP A 354 -11.37 12.16 11.43
CA ASP A 354 -10.16 11.84 12.17
C ASP A 354 -9.28 10.88 11.36
N GLY A 355 -7.98 11.13 11.25
CA GLY A 355 -7.09 10.42 10.32
C GLY A 355 -6.87 11.12 8.97
N THR A 356 -7.65 12.14 8.62
CA THR A 356 -7.59 12.82 7.31
C THR A 356 -7.18 14.30 7.39
N ALA A 357 -6.34 14.74 6.45
CA ALA A 357 -6.09 16.13 6.13
C ALA A 357 -6.73 16.47 4.78
N LYS A 358 -7.83 17.23 4.81
CA LYS A 358 -8.45 17.81 3.61
C LYS A 358 -7.76 19.15 3.30
N VAL A 359 -7.18 19.25 2.11
CA VAL A 359 -6.39 20.42 1.69
C VAL A 359 -7.01 21.12 0.48
N ARG A 360 -6.85 22.43 0.37
CA ARG A 360 -7.38 23.28 -0.72
C ARG A 360 -6.31 24.07 -1.46
N SER A 361 -5.10 24.13 -0.91
CA SER A 361 -4.00 24.88 -1.47
C SER A 361 -2.70 24.09 -1.39
N TYR A 362 -1.73 24.49 -2.21
CA TYR A 362 -0.38 23.96 -2.16
C TYR A 362 0.26 24.12 -0.77
N GLN A 363 0.04 25.28 -0.12
CA GLN A 363 0.60 25.53 1.21
C GLN A 363 0.01 24.57 2.25
N GLU A 364 -1.32 24.39 2.27
CA GLU A 364 -1.97 23.44 3.17
C GLU A 364 -1.50 22.00 2.94
N PHE A 365 -1.27 21.62 1.67
CA PHE A 365 -0.72 20.31 1.31
C PHE A 365 0.72 20.13 1.81
N SER A 366 1.58 21.13 1.61
CA SER A 366 2.96 21.13 2.10
C SER A 366 3.02 21.07 3.65
N ASP A 367 2.17 21.85 4.32
CA ASP A 367 2.06 21.85 5.78
C ASP A 367 1.58 20.49 6.30
N ALA A 368 0.61 19.86 5.63
CA ALA A 368 0.12 18.53 5.99
C ALA A 368 1.19 17.44 5.81
N LEU A 369 2.00 17.52 4.74
CA LEU A 369 3.10 16.59 4.51
C LEU A 369 4.20 16.70 5.59
N THR A 370 4.52 17.92 6.01
CA THR A 370 5.64 18.19 6.94
C THR A 370 5.26 18.09 8.41
N SER A 371 3.99 18.32 8.76
CA SER A 371 3.49 18.18 10.14
C SER A 371 3.09 16.74 10.50
N GLY A 372 2.83 15.90 9.49
CA GLY A 372 2.44 14.51 9.68
C GLY A 372 3.61 13.58 10.02
N LYS A 373 3.30 12.41 10.61
CA LYS A 373 4.28 11.32 10.78
C LYS A 373 4.32 10.49 9.49
N PRO A 374 5.45 10.41 8.76
CA PRO A 374 5.57 9.51 7.63
C PRO A 374 5.43 8.04 8.09
N PRO A 375 4.95 7.13 7.24
CA PRO A 375 4.57 7.39 5.84
C PRO A 375 3.16 7.99 5.70
N ALA A 376 2.99 9.10 4.99
CA ALA A 376 1.68 9.67 4.69
C ALA A 376 1.03 9.00 3.48
N ILE A 377 -0.29 8.86 3.45
CA ILE A 377 -1.07 8.32 2.33
C ILE A 377 -1.68 9.49 1.57
N ILE A 378 -1.50 9.57 0.26
CA ILE A 378 -1.95 10.69 -0.56
C ILE A 378 -2.94 10.20 -1.61
N MET A 379 -4.14 10.76 -1.64
CA MET A 379 -5.11 10.53 -2.70
C MET A 379 -4.73 11.34 -3.94
N VAL A 380 -4.55 10.65 -5.06
CA VAL A 380 -4.05 11.21 -6.33
C VAL A 380 -4.89 10.72 -7.49
N ASN A 381 -4.89 11.47 -8.58
CA ASN A 381 -5.48 11.07 -9.85
C ASN A 381 -4.43 10.33 -10.68
N ALA A 382 -4.62 9.03 -10.91
CA ALA A 382 -3.69 8.25 -11.71
C ALA A 382 -3.67 8.65 -13.20
N ASN A 383 -4.62 9.48 -13.67
CA ASN A 383 -4.56 10.06 -15.00
C ASN A 383 -3.69 11.33 -15.09
N ASP A 384 -3.11 11.80 -13.97
CA ASP A 384 -2.14 12.90 -13.99
C ASP A 384 -0.87 12.50 -14.74
N GLN A 385 -0.21 13.50 -15.36
CA GLN A 385 1.06 13.31 -16.08
C GLN A 385 2.16 12.73 -15.18
N LEU A 386 2.11 12.99 -13.87
CA LEU A 386 3.01 12.37 -12.90
C LEU A 386 3.00 10.83 -12.97
N PHE A 387 1.87 10.24 -13.36
CA PHE A 387 1.66 8.78 -13.47
C PHE A 387 1.64 8.29 -14.92
N GLY A 388 2.08 9.12 -15.88
CA GLY A 388 2.08 8.78 -17.30
C GLY A 388 0.70 8.89 -17.97
N GLY A 389 -0.30 9.41 -17.25
CA GLY A 389 -1.57 9.77 -17.85
C GLY A 389 -1.45 10.99 -18.76
N ASN A 390 -2.43 11.18 -19.64
CA ASN A 390 -2.48 12.33 -20.54
C ASN A 390 -3.02 13.61 -19.88
N GLY A 391 -3.55 13.51 -18.64
CA GLY A 391 -4.24 14.61 -17.97
C GLY A 391 -5.64 14.90 -18.52
N ASP A 392 -6.11 14.14 -19.52
CA ASP A 392 -7.41 14.38 -20.16
C ASP A 392 -8.57 13.98 -19.22
N LYS A 393 -9.72 14.63 -19.40
CA LYS A 393 -10.96 14.22 -18.71
C LYS A 393 -11.39 12.84 -19.25
N GLY A 394 -11.28 11.80 -18.42
CA GLY A 394 -11.78 10.46 -18.74
C GLY A 394 -10.73 9.45 -19.25
N GLY A 395 -9.44 9.65 -18.99
CA GLY A 395 -8.41 8.62 -19.23
C GLY A 395 -8.57 7.39 -18.31
N SER A 396 -7.84 6.32 -18.62
CA SER A 396 -7.92 5.00 -17.94
C SER A 396 -7.42 5.00 -16.48
N GLY A 397 -6.94 6.13 -15.96
CA GLY A 397 -6.54 6.31 -14.57
C GLY A 397 -7.69 6.82 -13.71
N GLY A 398 -8.21 5.99 -12.80
CA GLY A 398 -9.12 6.43 -11.76
C GLY A 398 -8.41 7.17 -10.61
N TRP A 399 -9.17 7.49 -9.55
CA TRP A 399 -8.57 7.89 -8.29
C TRP A 399 -7.75 6.74 -7.70
N HIS A 400 -6.59 7.08 -7.18
CA HIS A 400 -5.59 6.17 -6.62
C HIS A 400 -5.07 6.73 -5.30
N VAL A 401 -4.32 5.91 -4.56
CA VAL A 401 -3.58 6.37 -3.38
C VAL A 401 -2.13 5.94 -3.50
N VAL A 402 -1.23 6.79 -3.02
CA VAL A 402 0.22 6.52 -2.95
C VAL A 402 0.71 6.77 -1.54
N THR A 403 1.90 6.27 -1.21
CA THR A 403 2.53 6.56 0.09
C THR A 403 3.73 7.47 -0.07
N VAL A 404 3.85 8.48 0.79
CA VAL A 404 5.04 9.34 0.93
C VAL A 404 5.81 8.90 2.16
N GLY A 405 7.01 8.36 1.97
CA GLY A 405 7.85 7.81 3.04
C GLY A 405 8.92 8.76 3.56
N ASP A 406 9.29 9.78 2.79
CA ASP A 406 10.42 10.67 3.08
C ASP A 406 10.20 12.07 2.46
N TYR A 407 10.87 13.09 3.01
CA TYR A 407 10.76 14.49 2.62
C TYR A 407 12.14 15.16 2.60
N LYS A 408 12.44 15.84 1.48
CA LYS A 408 13.63 16.68 1.30
C LYS A 408 13.21 18.13 1.16
N ALA A 409 13.62 18.96 2.10
CA ALA A 409 13.49 20.40 1.97
C ALA A 409 14.39 20.92 0.82
N GLY A 410 13.98 22.00 0.17
CA GLY A 410 14.76 22.64 -0.89
C GLY A 410 13.89 23.50 -1.80
N PRO A 411 14.48 24.24 -2.74
CA PRO A 411 13.78 24.87 -3.86
C PRO A 411 14.02 24.07 -5.16
N PRO A 412 13.09 23.21 -5.62
CA PRO A 412 11.81 22.86 -4.99
C PRO A 412 11.92 21.78 -3.90
N PRO A 413 10.95 21.69 -2.98
CA PRO A 413 10.90 20.60 -2.02
C PRO A 413 10.45 19.31 -2.71
N GLN A 414 10.96 18.16 -2.25
CA GLN A 414 10.72 16.85 -2.84
C GLN A 414 10.27 15.82 -1.81
N VAL A 415 9.51 14.83 -2.24
CA VAL A 415 9.09 13.69 -1.42
C VAL A 415 9.41 12.37 -2.10
N PHE A 416 9.76 11.36 -1.31
CA PHE A 416 9.89 9.99 -1.81
C PHE A 416 8.51 9.33 -1.84
N MET A 417 7.93 9.29 -3.04
CA MET A 417 6.65 8.66 -3.30
C MET A 417 6.89 7.19 -3.67
N THR A 418 6.11 6.31 -3.06
CA THR A 418 6.05 4.91 -3.42
C THR A 418 4.67 4.52 -3.89
N ASN A 419 4.63 3.88 -5.05
CA ASN A 419 3.42 3.45 -5.71
C ASN A 419 3.27 1.94 -5.53
N GLN A 420 2.04 1.45 -5.41
CA GLN A 420 1.72 0.06 -5.07
C GLN A 420 1.75 -0.86 -6.30
N TRP A 421 2.43 -0.42 -7.36
CA TRP A 421 2.59 -1.10 -8.65
C TRP A 421 4.04 -1.55 -8.88
N GLY A 422 4.80 -1.76 -7.80
CA GLY A 422 6.20 -2.16 -7.86
C GLY A 422 7.18 -1.01 -7.77
N SER A 423 8.41 -1.37 -7.39
CA SER A 423 9.50 -0.45 -7.08
C SER A 423 9.93 0.43 -8.24
N ALA A 424 9.72 -0.02 -9.48
CA ALA A 424 9.97 0.77 -10.69
C ALA A 424 9.13 2.07 -10.74
N ASN A 425 8.02 2.11 -10.00
CA ASN A 425 7.14 3.28 -9.90
C ASN A 425 7.43 4.15 -8.65
N ASN A 426 8.41 3.78 -7.84
CA ASN A 426 8.86 4.58 -6.70
C ASN A 426 9.83 5.65 -7.17
N LYS A 427 9.64 6.89 -6.72
CA LYS A 427 10.48 8.02 -7.16
C LYS A 427 10.42 9.20 -6.21
N TRP A 428 11.49 9.99 -6.24
CA TRP A 428 11.44 11.35 -5.72
C TRP A 428 10.63 12.22 -6.67
N VAL A 429 9.70 12.99 -6.13
CA VAL A 429 8.84 13.90 -6.90
C VAL A 429 8.78 15.25 -6.22
N ASN A 430 8.62 16.33 -6.99
CA ASN A 430 8.41 17.65 -6.39
C ASN A 430 7.05 17.67 -5.66
N VAL A 431 6.98 18.38 -4.54
CA VAL A 431 5.73 18.55 -3.78
C VAL A 431 4.64 19.18 -4.64
N SER A 432 5.00 20.10 -5.55
CA SER A 432 4.07 20.76 -6.48
C SER A 432 3.43 19.77 -7.45
N ASP A 433 4.21 18.85 -8.00
CA ASP A 433 3.71 17.85 -8.95
C ASP A 433 2.78 16.87 -8.25
N LEU A 434 3.14 16.44 -7.05
CA LEU A 434 2.27 15.58 -6.25
C LEU A 434 0.99 16.30 -5.82
N TYR A 435 1.06 17.57 -5.40
CA TYR A 435 -0.13 18.38 -5.11
C TYR A 435 -1.04 18.50 -6.33
N ASN A 436 -0.46 18.81 -7.49
CA ASN A 436 -1.22 18.92 -8.74
C ASN A 436 -1.94 17.62 -9.09
N ALA A 437 -1.34 16.46 -8.80
CA ALA A 437 -1.99 15.17 -8.98
C ALA A 437 -3.15 14.92 -8.00
N THR A 438 -3.29 15.69 -6.92
CA THR A 438 -4.47 15.63 -6.02
C THR A 438 -5.67 16.41 -6.56
N LEU A 439 -5.47 17.25 -7.57
CA LEU A 439 -6.50 18.13 -8.11
C LEU A 439 -7.40 17.41 -9.13
N PRO A 440 -8.65 17.86 -9.31
CA PRO A 440 -9.44 17.44 -10.47
C PRO A 440 -8.79 17.96 -11.76
N THR A 441 -8.95 17.25 -12.88
CA THR A 441 -8.34 17.61 -14.18
C THR A 441 -8.72 19.00 -14.71
N SER A 442 -9.79 19.60 -14.20
CA SER A 442 -10.23 20.95 -14.56
C SER A 442 -9.60 22.08 -13.71
N ALA A 443 -8.89 21.77 -12.63
CA ALA A 443 -8.34 22.79 -11.75
C ALA A 443 -7.08 23.44 -12.34
N GLY A 444 -6.85 24.70 -11.97
CA GLY A 444 -5.57 25.37 -12.26
C GLY A 444 -4.43 24.70 -11.49
N ARG A 445 -3.36 24.34 -12.22
CA ARG A 445 -2.13 23.77 -11.64
C ARG A 445 -1.26 24.85 -11.01
N VAL A 446 -0.39 24.45 -10.09
CA VAL A 446 0.64 25.32 -9.50
C VAL A 446 2.03 24.99 -10.04
N ASP A 447 2.92 25.98 -10.04
CA ASP A 447 4.35 25.79 -10.31
C ASP A 447 5.13 25.28 -9.08
N GLU A 448 6.45 25.11 -9.23
CA GLU A 448 7.38 24.66 -8.18
C GLU A 448 7.40 25.56 -6.93
N SER A 449 6.99 26.82 -7.06
CA SER A 449 6.87 27.77 -5.94
C SER A 449 5.47 27.79 -5.34
N GLY A 450 4.53 26.98 -5.86
CA GLY A 450 3.14 26.96 -5.43
C GLY A 450 2.27 28.06 -6.03
N HIS A 451 2.78 28.84 -6.98
CA HIS A 451 1.97 29.88 -7.63
C HIS A 451 1.07 29.26 -8.69
N GLN A 452 -0.18 29.69 -8.74
CA GLN A 452 -1.10 29.29 -9.82
C GLN A 452 -0.50 29.67 -11.18
N GLN A 453 -0.38 28.68 -12.05
CA GLN A 453 -0.07 28.94 -13.44
C GLN A 453 -1.29 29.64 -14.03
N LYS A 454 -1.10 30.88 -14.50
CA LYS A 454 -2.16 31.59 -15.25
C LYS A 454 -2.52 30.71 -16.42
N GLY A 455 -3.69 30.06 -16.33
CA GLY A 455 -4.19 29.22 -17.40
C GLY A 455 -4.13 30.03 -18.68
N GLY A 456 -3.19 29.71 -19.56
CA GLY A 456 -3.30 30.07 -20.96
C GLY A 456 -4.53 29.32 -21.41
N GLY A 457 -5.68 29.96 -21.29
CA GLY A 457 -6.95 29.37 -21.65
C GLY A 457 -6.75 28.75 -23.02
N ASP A 458 -7.05 27.46 -23.11
CA ASP A 458 -7.14 26.74 -24.36
C ASP A 458 -8.34 27.33 -25.11
N GLN A 459 -8.19 28.57 -25.58
CA GLN A 459 -9.05 29.14 -26.59
C GLN A 459 -8.71 28.32 -27.82
N GLY A 460 -9.65 27.46 -28.21
CA GLY A 460 -9.66 26.71 -29.46
C GLY A 460 -9.53 27.65 -30.65
N GLY A 461 -8.31 28.12 -30.89
CA GLY A 461 -7.89 28.81 -32.09
C GLY A 461 -7.88 27.79 -33.21
N GLN A 462 -8.73 28.02 -34.20
CA GLN A 462 -8.78 27.34 -35.48
C GLN A 462 -7.39 26.89 -35.93
N GLN A 463 -7.30 25.63 -36.37
CA GLN A 463 -6.19 25.07 -37.12
C GLN A 463 -5.90 25.95 -38.34
N GLY A 464 -5.02 26.95 -38.16
CA GLY A 464 -4.29 27.56 -39.24
C GLY A 464 -3.17 26.60 -39.63
N ASN A 465 -3.31 25.96 -40.79
CA ASN A 465 -2.21 25.31 -41.50
C ASN A 465 -1.12 26.37 -41.76
N GLY A 466 -0.12 26.40 -40.89
CA GLY A 466 1.00 27.32 -40.94
C GLY A 466 2.26 26.59 -40.50
N ASP A 467 2.90 25.97 -41.48
CA ASP A 467 4.21 25.35 -41.42
C ASP A 467 5.28 26.36 -40.98
N GLN A 468 5.64 26.39 -39.69
CA GLN A 468 6.90 26.92 -39.18
C GLN A 468 7.30 26.21 -37.87
N GLY A 469 8.47 25.56 -37.92
CA GLY A 469 9.14 24.84 -36.84
C GLY A 469 9.62 25.74 -35.69
N GLY A 470 8.68 26.28 -34.91
CA GLY A 470 8.95 26.84 -33.60
C GLY A 470 8.92 25.74 -32.55
N ASN A 471 10.06 25.53 -31.86
CA ASN A 471 10.17 24.82 -30.59
C ASN A 471 9.01 25.21 -29.66
N ARG A 472 7.91 24.45 -29.70
CA ARG A 472 7.06 24.33 -28.52
C ARG A 472 7.99 23.79 -27.47
N ARG A 473 8.31 24.61 -26.46
CA ARG A 473 8.91 24.14 -25.21
C ARG A 473 7.93 23.10 -24.70
N GLY A 474 8.16 21.85 -25.10
CA GLY A 474 7.54 20.69 -24.52
C GLY A 474 7.76 20.86 -23.04
N TRP A 475 6.65 20.92 -22.32
CA TRP A 475 6.65 20.97 -20.88
C TRP A 475 7.66 19.95 -20.41
N SER A 476 8.64 20.44 -19.65
CA SER A 476 9.67 19.61 -19.06
C SER A 476 8.97 18.40 -18.49
N ARG A 477 9.39 17.21 -18.93
CA ARG A 477 9.34 16.03 -18.06
C ARG A 477 10.14 16.46 -16.84
N ASN A 478 9.46 17.07 -15.89
CA ASN A 478 10.05 17.69 -14.73
C ASN A 478 10.04 16.60 -13.66
N ASP A 479 10.85 15.59 -13.90
CA ASP A 479 11.33 14.64 -12.90
C ASP A 479 12.28 15.28 -11.91
N GLY A 480 12.63 16.58 -12.04
CA GLY A 480 13.43 17.29 -11.03
C GLY A 480 14.77 16.62 -10.72
N VAL A 481 15.23 15.72 -11.59
CA VAL A 481 16.41 14.89 -11.40
C VAL A 481 17.01 14.74 -12.78
N MET A 482 18.14 15.44 -13.02
CA MET A 482 19.12 15.05 -14.03
C MET A 482 18.66 15.35 -15.48
N ARG A 483 19.43 16.13 -16.27
CA ARG A 483 19.08 16.37 -17.68
C ARG A 483 18.96 15.03 -18.42
N ASP A 484 18.17 14.92 -19.49
CA ASP A 484 18.04 13.67 -20.26
C ASP A 484 19.40 12.99 -20.55
N GLU A 485 20.43 13.77 -20.86
CA GLU A 485 21.79 13.27 -21.03
C GLU A 485 22.42 12.76 -19.74
N ASP A 486 22.26 13.49 -18.64
CA ASP A 486 22.73 13.06 -17.32
C ASP A 486 21.96 11.79 -16.85
N TYR A 487 20.67 11.64 -17.17
CA TYR A 487 19.84 10.47 -16.80
C TYR A 487 20.23 9.25 -17.62
N LYS A 488 20.49 9.43 -18.93
CA LYS A 488 21.11 8.39 -19.77
C LYS A 488 22.48 7.98 -19.20
N THR A 489 23.31 8.94 -18.79
CA THR A 489 24.61 8.66 -18.14
C THR A 489 24.43 7.88 -16.84
N TRP A 490 23.49 8.26 -15.98
CA TRP A 490 23.23 7.54 -14.74
C TRP A 490 22.69 6.13 -14.97
N ARG A 491 21.76 5.95 -15.92
CA ARG A 491 21.27 4.61 -16.30
C ARG A 491 22.39 3.75 -16.89
N GLN A 492 23.26 4.34 -17.71
CA GLN A 492 24.47 3.69 -18.22
C GLN A 492 25.39 3.28 -17.08
N ASP A 493 25.65 4.15 -16.09
CA ASP A 493 26.47 3.86 -14.92
C ASP A 493 25.88 2.73 -14.05
N VAL A 494 24.56 2.73 -13.84
CA VAL A 494 23.84 1.67 -13.10
C VAL A 494 23.94 0.36 -13.86
N PHE A 495 23.74 0.40 -15.18
CA PHE A 495 23.90 -0.76 -16.04
C PHE A 495 25.33 -1.30 -15.99
N ASP A 496 26.35 -0.46 -16.12
CA ASP A 496 27.76 -0.87 -16.11
C ASP A 496 28.18 -1.48 -14.76
N LYS A 497 27.70 -0.91 -13.65
CA LYS A 497 27.91 -1.49 -12.30
C LYS A 497 27.23 -2.86 -12.19
N SER A 498 25.96 -2.94 -12.57
CA SER A 498 25.19 -4.19 -12.48
C SER A 498 25.76 -5.26 -13.40
N TRP A 499 26.13 -4.89 -14.62
CA TRP A 499 26.76 -5.76 -15.60
C TRP A 499 28.07 -6.32 -15.07
N LYS A 500 28.92 -5.49 -14.44
CA LYS A 500 30.17 -5.95 -13.83
C LYS A 500 29.94 -7.03 -12.76
N ASP A 501 28.83 -6.94 -12.02
CA ASP A 501 28.54 -7.83 -10.89
C ASP A 501 27.67 -9.04 -11.28
N MET A 502 27.01 -9.03 -12.43
CA MET A 502 26.16 -10.12 -12.94
C MET A 502 26.96 -11.43 -13.14
N ASP A 503 26.41 -12.55 -12.68
CA ASP A 503 27.02 -13.88 -12.86
C ASP A 503 27.01 -14.34 -14.33
N GLU A 504 26.10 -13.77 -15.12
CA GLU A 504 25.97 -13.94 -16.56
C GLU A 504 27.00 -13.12 -17.34
N ASN A 505 27.69 -12.17 -16.71
CA ASN A 505 28.74 -11.41 -17.37
C ASN A 505 30.02 -12.28 -17.49
N PRO A 506 30.38 -12.70 -18.72
CA PRO A 506 31.51 -13.59 -18.92
C PRO A 506 32.85 -12.93 -18.52
N LEU A 507 32.92 -11.60 -18.49
CA LEU A 507 34.10 -10.84 -18.07
C LEU A 507 34.43 -10.99 -16.58
N LYS A 508 33.44 -11.31 -15.74
CA LYS A 508 33.65 -11.54 -14.30
C LYS A 508 34.55 -12.74 -14.04
N LYS A 509 34.54 -13.74 -14.94
CA LYS A 509 35.33 -14.98 -14.83
C LYS A 509 36.63 -14.92 -15.62
N ASN A 510 36.65 -14.25 -16.76
CA ASN A 510 37.86 -14.07 -17.56
C ASN A 510 37.80 -12.74 -18.35
N PRO A 511 38.61 -11.73 -18.00
CA PRO A 511 38.59 -10.43 -18.66
C PRO A 511 39.14 -10.46 -20.10
N ASN A 512 39.83 -11.54 -20.51
CA ASN A 512 40.49 -11.68 -21.82
C ASN A 512 39.69 -12.54 -22.80
N LEU A 513 38.37 -12.65 -22.63
CA LEU A 513 37.53 -13.43 -23.53
C LEU A 513 37.44 -12.79 -24.91
N ASP A 514 37.24 -13.62 -25.93
CA ASP A 514 36.97 -13.15 -27.29
C ASP A 514 35.73 -12.23 -27.32
N PRO A 515 35.72 -11.13 -28.10
CA PRO A 515 34.62 -10.17 -28.15
C PRO A 515 33.28 -10.81 -28.48
N SER A 516 33.26 -11.84 -29.34
CA SER A 516 32.03 -12.52 -29.70
C SER A 516 31.36 -13.18 -28.49
N VAL A 517 32.16 -13.72 -27.57
CA VAL A 517 31.70 -14.33 -26.32
C VAL A 517 31.21 -13.26 -25.33
N GLN A 518 31.86 -12.10 -25.30
CA GLN A 518 31.45 -10.98 -24.45
C GLN A 518 30.13 -10.33 -24.93
N ILE A 519 29.94 -10.23 -26.25
CA ILE A 519 28.81 -9.55 -26.87
C ILE A 519 27.53 -10.41 -26.86
N ALA A 520 27.65 -11.73 -26.96
CA ALA A 520 26.50 -12.63 -27.06
C ALA A 520 25.39 -12.40 -25.99
N PRO A 521 25.69 -12.32 -24.69
CA PRO A 521 24.66 -12.06 -23.68
C PRO A 521 24.04 -10.65 -23.81
N LEU A 522 24.85 -9.63 -24.14
CA LEU A 522 24.36 -8.27 -24.37
C LEU A 522 23.44 -8.20 -25.59
N GLN A 523 23.72 -8.98 -26.63
CA GLN A 523 22.88 -9.07 -27.81
C GLN A 523 21.53 -9.72 -27.48
N SER A 524 21.52 -10.76 -26.64
CA SER A 524 20.27 -11.36 -26.16
C SER A 524 19.42 -10.37 -25.36
N MET A 525 20.04 -9.57 -24.49
CA MET A 525 19.35 -8.50 -23.77
C MET A 525 18.84 -7.41 -24.71
N LEU A 526 19.57 -7.12 -25.78
CA LEU A 526 19.20 -6.12 -26.78
C LEU A 526 17.97 -6.59 -27.55
N ASP A 527 17.93 -7.85 -27.95
CA ASP A 527 16.80 -8.42 -28.68
C ASP A 527 15.53 -8.43 -27.82
N ASP A 528 15.65 -8.75 -26.52
CA ASP A 528 14.55 -8.64 -25.55
C ASP A 528 14.07 -7.19 -25.39
N ALA A 529 14.99 -6.23 -25.24
CA ALA A 529 14.66 -4.81 -25.15
C ALA A 529 13.97 -4.30 -26.43
N VAL A 530 14.41 -4.75 -27.61
CA VAL A 530 13.74 -4.47 -28.90
C VAL A 530 12.33 -5.04 -28.92
N SER A 531 12.14 -6.28 -28.48
CA SER A 531 10.81 -6.92 -28.44
C SER A 531 9.82 -6.18 -27.53
N LYS A 532 10.33 -5.53 -26.49
CA LYS A 532 9.57 -4.72 -25.53
C LYS A 532 9.43 -3.24 -25.94
N ASN A 533 10.05 -2.85 -27.05
CA ASN A 533 10.12 -1.46 -27.52
C ASN A 533 10.74 -0.49 -26.49
N ASP A 534 11.70 -0.97 -25.69
CA ASP A 534 12.40 -0.17 -24.67
C ASP A 534 13.55 0.62 -25.29
N SER A 535 13.23 1.76 -25.89
CA SER A 535 14.19 2.64 -26.59
C SER A 535 15.42 3.03 -25.77
N MET A 536 15.30 3.07 -24.43
CA MET A 536 16.38 3.48 -23.54
C MET A 536 17.37 2.33 -23.32
N GLN A 537 16.85 1.17 -22.96
CA GLN A 537 17.66 -0.05 -22.78
C GLN A 537 18.34 -0.46 -24.09
N ILE A 538 17.65 -0.27 -25.23
CA ILE A 538 18.23 -0.46 -26.58
C ILE A 538 19.47 0.43 -26.78
N GLY A 539 19.41 1.71 -26.38
CA GLY A 539 20.52 2.65 -26.51
C GLY A 539 21.75 2.25 -25.69
N ILE A 540 21.53 1.90 -24.41
CA ILE A 540 22.57 1.47 -23.47
C ILE A 540 23.28 0.21 -23.96
N LEU A 541 22.50 -0.80 -24.38
CA LEU A 541 23.05 -2.08 -24.83
C LEU A 541 23.82 -1.94 -26.16
N LYS A 542 23.32 -1.15 -27.11
CA LYS A 542 24.05 -0.84 -28.34
C LYS A 542 25.38 -0.13 -28.04
N HIS A 543 25.36 0.86 -27.15
CA HIS A 543 26.58 1.58 -26.77
C HIS A 543 27.63 0.63 -26.18
N LYS A 544 27.22 -0.27 -25.26
CA LYS A 544 28.14 -1.21 -24.62
C LYS A 544 28.74 -2.23 -25.60
N ILE A 545 27.93 -2.74 -26.53
CA ILE A 545 28.39 -3.67 -27.57
C ILE A 545 29.46 -2.98 -28.45
N GLU A 546 29.23 -1.73 -28.84
CA GLU A 546 30.21 -0.96 -29.63
C GLU A 546 31.48 -0.65 -28.84
N GLU A 547 31.39 -0.36 -27.54
CA GLU A 547 32.56 -0.18 -26.67
C GLU A 547 33.45 -1.44 -26.65
N ILE A 548 32.86 -2.63 -26.50
CA ILE A 548 33.59 -3.91 -26.51
C ILE A 548 34.26 -4.14 -27.87
N ARG A 549 33.56 -3.87 -28.97
CA ARG A 549 34.12 -3.98 -30.34
C ARG A 549 35.31 -3.04 -30.52
N ALA A 550 35.19 -1.80 -30.07
CA ALA A 550 36.24 -0.78 -30.21
C ALA A 550 37.51 -1.11 -29.41
N ASN A 551 37.37 -1.72 -28.23
CA ASN A 551 38.50 -2.09 -27.38
C ASN A 551 39.35 -3.26 -27.91
N PHE A 552 38.81 -4.07 -28.83
CA PHE A 552 39.55 -5.17 -29.46
C PHE A 552 40.12 -4.81 -30.85
N GLY A 553 39.67 -3.71 -31.43
CA GLY A 553 40.23 -3.17 -32.69
C GLY A 553 41.46 -2.28 -32.51
N ARG A 554 41.92 -2.09 -31.27
CA ARG A 554 43.15 -1.37 -30.88
C ARG A 554 44.14 -2.36 -30.31
#